data_AF-A0A562QZA5-F1
#
_entry.id   AF-A0A562QZA5-F1
#
_cell.length_a   1.000
_cell.length_b   1.000
_cell.length_c   1.000
_cell.angle_alpha   90.00
_cell.angle_beta   90.00
_cell.angle_gamma   90.00
#
_symmetry.space_group_name_H-M   'P 1'
#
loop_
_entity.id
_entity.type
_entity.pdbx_description
1 polymer ?
#
loop_
_entity_poly.entity_id
_entity_poly.type
_entity_poly.pdbx_seq_one_letter_code
_entity_poly.pdbx_strand_id
1 'polypeptide(L)'
;MPSQDLSPLATLRVALEPYPEDARQLTFTPNESAFTAPVEVAAGELEDKATTLAGLADGTITPGAVPFGQGDGVRVNFKYTGQGANDLQLLFEIAYPGPQGYETVTAEAPVSAASQARFAAGLRQLLEDGSGTFDWTVAD
;
A
#
# COMPACT_ATOMS: atom_id res chain seq x y z
N MET A 1 -3.95 -3.83 -22.03
CA MET A 1 -3.20 -2.55 -22.14
C MET A 1 -1.84 -2.74 -21.48
N PRO A 2 -0.78 -2.04 -21.90
CA PRO A 2 0.57 -2.31 -21.39
C PRO A 2 0.69 -1.91 -19.92
N SER A 3 1.22 -2.80 -19.08
CA SER A 3 1.71 -2.45 -17.75
C SER A 3 2.90 -1.50 -17.89
N GLN A 4 2.92 -0.43 -17.10
CA GLN A 4 4.11 0.41 -17.00
C GLN A 4 4.91 0.02 -15.76
N ASP A 5 6.14 -0.41 -15.96
CA ASP A 5 7.07 -0.64 -14.86
C ASP A 5 7.70 0.68 -14.42
N LEU A 6 7.52 1.00 -13.14
CA LEU A 6 8.27 2.04 -12.47
C LEU A 6 9.69 1.55 -12.20
N SER A 7 10.58 2.48 -11.91
CA SER A 7 11.80 2.15 -11.17
C SER A 7 11.43 1.38 -9.88
N PRO A 8 12.33 0.51 -9.37
CA PRO A 8 12.11 -0.21 -8.12
C PRO A 8 11.59 0.71 -7.02
N LEU A 9 10.65 0.21 -6.21
CA LEU A 9 10.06 1.00 -5.15
C LEU A 9 11.11 1.27 -4.07
N ALA A 10 11.47 2.54 -3.88
CA ALA A 10 12.43 2.98 -2.88
C ALA A 10 11.74 3.75 -1.75
N THR A 11 10.75 4.58 -2.10
CA THR A 11 9.93 5.33 -1.14
C THR A 11 8.46 5.25 -1.49
N LEU A 12 7.61 5.40 -0.48
CA LEU A 12 6.16 5.49 -0.62
C LEU A 12 5.63 6.50 0.38
N ARG A 13 5.09 7.61 -0.12
CA ARG A 13 4.31 8.52 0.71
C ARG A 13 2.88 8.02 0.80
N VAL A 14 2.35 7.96 2.02
CA VAL A 14 0.94 7.68 2.26
C VAL A 14 0.31 8.89 2.95
N ALA A 15 -0.83 9.34 2.44
CA ALA A 15 -1.59 10.45 3.01
C ALA A 15 -3.03 10.02 3.25
N LEU A 16 -3.57 10.32 4.43
CA LEU A 16 -4.97 10.14 4.77
C LEU A 16 -5.64 11.52 4.84
N GLU A 17 -6.63 11.75 3.99
CA GLU A 17 -7.37 13.00 4.01
C GLU A 17 -8.36 13.06 5.18
N PRO A 18 -8.53 14.24 5.82
CA PRO A 18 -9.54 14.43 6.86
C PRO A 18 -10.93 14.40 6.21
N TYR A 19 -11.60 13.25 6.31
CA TYR A 19 -12.95 13.04 5.80
C TYR A 19 -13.85 12.44 6.90
N PRO A 20 -15.19 12.60 6.81
CA PRO A 20 -16.13 11.91 7.71
C PRO A 20 -15.86 10.40 7.73
N GLU A 21 -16.06 9.77 8.89
CA GLU A 21 -15.64 8.38 9.20
C GLU A 21 -16.14 7.32 8.19
N ASP A 22 -17.21 7.63 7.46
CA ASP A 22 -17.88 6.73 6.53
C ASP A 22 -17.16 6.55 5.19
N ALA A 23 -16.23 7.44 4.82
CA ALA A 23 -15.45 7.33 3.59
C ALA A 23 -14.09 8.00 3.75
N ARG A 24 -13.05 7.19 4.01
CA ARG A 24 -11.67 7.69 4.13
C ARG A 24 -10.96 7.56 2.78
N GLN A 25 -10.27 8.61 2.37
CA GLN A 25 -9.43 8.59 1.16
C GLN A 25 -7.96 8.50 1.55
N LEU A 26 -7.31 7.43 1.10
CA LEU A 26 -5.89 7.18 1.29
C LEU A 26 -5.17 7.40 -0.05
N THR A 27 -4.12 8.21 -0.08
CA THR A 27 -3.35 8.46 -1.29
C THR A 27 -1.96 7.86 -1.16
N PHE A 28 -1.59 7.01 -2.12
CA PHE A 28 -0.26 6.41 -2.22
C PHE A 28 0.55 7.10 -3.32
N THR A 29 1.78 7.52 -3.00
CA THR A 29 2.69 8.16 -3.97
C THR A 29 4.06 7.45 -3.95
N PRO A 30 4.36 6.58 -4.92
CA PRO A 30 5.64 5.88 -4.97
C PRO A 30 6.75 6.78 -5.51
N ASN A 31 7.94 6.71 -4.94
CA ASN A 31 9.18 7.34 -5.43
C ASN A 31 9.08 8.85 -5.71
N GLU A 32 8.22 9.57 -4.99
CA GLU A 32 7.87 10.98 -5.28
C GLU A 32 7.47 11.21 -6.76
N SER A 33 6.93 10.18 -7.40
CA SER A 33 6.56 10.19 -8.81
C SER A 33 5.22 10.89 -9.05
N ALA A 34 4.91 11.13 -10.32
CA ALA A 34 3.61 11.64 -10.74
C ALA A 34 2.47 10.61 -10.61
N PHE A 35 2.76 9.34 -10.29
CA PHE A 35 1.77 8.26 -10.21
C PHE A 35 1.14 8.19 -8.82
N THR A 36 0.28 9.17 -8.51
CA THR A 36 -0.48 9.20 -7.25
C THR A 36 -1.75 8.36 -7.35
N ALA A 37 -1.97 7.49 -6.37
CA ALA A 37 -3.12 6.58 -6.32
C ALA A 37 -4.04 6.92 -5.12
N PRO A 38 -5.06 7.79 -5.32
CA PRO A 38 -6.10 8.00 -4.32
C PRO A 38 -7.06 6.81 -4.32
N VAL A 39 -7.19 6.13 -3.19
CA VAL A 39 -8.08 4.99 -3.01
C VAL A 39 -9.05 5.26 -1.87
N GLU A 40 -10.31 4.90 -2.10
CA GLU A 40 -11.32 4.89 -1.03
C GLU A 40 -11.16 3.62 -0.19
N VAL A 41 -11.18 3.78 1.12
CA VAL A 41 -11.19 2.67 2.08
C VAL A 41 -12.42 2.76 2.96
N ALA A 42 -13.06 1.60 3.15
CA ALA A 42 -14.24 1.51 4.00
C ALA A 42 -13.86 1.67 5.49
N ALA A 43 -14.84 2.02 6.33
CA ALA A 43 -14.67 2.03 7.77
C ALA A 43 -14.18 0.65 8.27
N GLY A 44 -13.18 0.63 9.15
CA GLY A 44 -12.54 -0.59 9.67
C GLY A 44 -11.58 -1.29 8.70
N GLU A 45 -11.70 -1.09 7.37
CA GLU A 45 -10.84 -1.75 6.40
C GLU A 45 -9.37 -1.41 6.63
N LEU A 46 -9.04 -0.13 6.80
CA LEU A 46 -7.65 0.30 6.99
C LEU A 46 -7.02 -0.28 8.26
N GLU A 47 -7.81 -0.51 9.33
CA GLU A 47 -7.35 -1.17 10.55
C GLU A 47 -7.02 -2.65 10.31
N ASP A 48 -7.88 -3.36 9.59
CA ASP A 48 -7.66 -4.75 9.17
C ASP A 48 -6.41 -4.87 8.28
N LYS A 49 -6.21 -3.94 7.34
CA LYS A 49 -5.02 -3.89 6.49
C LYS A 49 -3.77 -3.65 7.31
N ALA A 50 -3.78 -2.67 8.22
CA ALA A 50 -2.63 -2.38 9.08
C ALA A 50 -2.27 -3.58 9.97
N THR A 51 -3.27 -4.31 10.47
CA THR A 51 -3.08 -5.55 11.24
C THR A 51 -2.51 -6.68 10.39
N THR A 52 -3.04 -6.86 9.18
CA THR A 52 -2.50 -7.86 8.22
C THR A 52 -1.04 -7.56 7.88
N LEU A 53 -0.72 -6.29 7.58
CA LEU A 53 0.64 -5.85 7.25
C LEU A 53 1.61 -6.01 8.41
N ALA A 54 1.16 -5.81 9.66
CA ALA A 54 1.95 -6.10 10.85
C ALA A 54 2.19 -7.61 11.03
N GLY A 55 1.17 -8.44 10.78
CA GLY A 55 1.28 -9.89 10.82
C GLY A 55 2.20 -10.48 9.74
N LEU A 56 2.39 -9.77 8.62
CA LEU A 56 3.41 -10.13 7.64
C LEU A 56 4.83 -9.87 8.17
N ALA A 57 5.02 -8.78 8.91
CA ALA A 57 6.32 -8.42 9.47
C ALA A 57 6.78 -9.36 10.60
N ASP A 58 5.84 -9.85 11.43
CA ASP A 58 6.15 -10.79 12.52
C ASP A 58 6.13 -12.27 12.08
N GLY A 59 5.74 -12.55 10.83
CA GLY A 59 5.66 -13.89 10.26
C GLY A 59 4.46 -14.71 10.76
N THR A 60 3.48 -14.10 11.41
CA THR A 60 2.23 -14.76 11.84
C THR A 60 1.23 -14.92 10.70
N ILE A 61 1.36 -14.11 9.64
CA ILE A 61 0.57 -14.19 8.42
C ILE A 61 1.45 -14.64 7.24
N THR A 62 0.92 -15.55 6.43
CA THR A 62 1.56 -16.00 5.20
C THR A 62 1.56 -14.88 4.15
N PRO A 63 2.67 -14.65 3.42
CA PRO A 63 2.73 -13.70 2.31
C PRO A 63 1.60 -13.89 1.29
N GLY A 64 1.03 -12.77 0.85
CA GLY A 64 -0.10 -12.74 -0.07
C GLY A 64 -0.41 -11.32 -0.53
N ALA A 65 -1.57 -11.14 -1.16
CA ALA A 65 -2.03 -9.86 -1.66
C ALA A 65 -2.82 -9.08 -0.59
N VAL A 66 -2.49 -7.80 -0.41
CA VAL A 66 -3.20 -6.85 0.45
C VAL A 66 -3.76 -5.72 -0.44
N PRO A 67 -5.03 -5.84 -0.88
CA PRO A 67 -5.64 -4.85 -1.75
C PRO A 67 -6.21 -3.66 -0.97
N PHE A 68 -6.22 -2.50 -1.61
CA PHE A 68 -6.85 -1.25 -1.20
C PHE A 68 -7.66 -0.67 -2.38
N GLY A 69 -8.71 0.08 -2.07
CA GLY A 69 -9.63 0.65 -3.05
C GLY A 69 -10.90 -0.18 -3.19
N GLN A 70 -12.01 0.53 -3.41
CA GLN A 70 -13.36 -0.02 -3.53
C GLN A 70 -13.97 0.30 -4.90
N GLY A 71 -14.98 -0.47 -5.30
CA GLY A 71 -15.77 -0.20 -6.51
C GLY A 71 -14.94 -0.17 -7.80
N ASP A 72 -15.32 0.73 -8.72
CA ASP A 72 -14.67 0.91 -10.03
C ASP A 72 -13.60 2.02 -10.05
N GLY A 73 -13.14 2.44 -8.87
CA GLY A 73 -12.13 3.48 -8.70
C GLY A 73 -10.69 2.97 -8.83
N VAL A 74 -9.72 3.83 -8.53
CA VAL A 74 -8.30 3.44 -8.46
C VAL A 74 -8.11 2.37 -7.39
N ARG A 75 -7.25 1.39 -7.68
CA ARG A 75 -6.92 0.31 -6.75
C ARG A 75 -5.42 0.25 -6.53
N VAL A 76 -5.04 -0.14 -5.32
CA VAL A 76 -3.64 -0.40 -4.96
C VAL A 76 -3.55 -1.80 -4.39
N ASN A 77 -2.53 -2.55 -4.76
CA ASN A 77 -2.32 -3.89 -4.23
C ASN A 77 -0.86 -4.08 -3.84
N PHE A 78 -0.64 -4.52 -2.61
CA PHE A 78 0.67 -4.94 -2.12
C PHE A 78 0.71 -6.46 -2.17
N LYS A 79 1.44 -7.02 -3.15
CA LYS A 79 1.60 -8.45 -3.32
C LYS A 79 2.94 -8.87 -2.75
N TYR A 80 2.91 -9.58 -1.63
CA TYR A 80 4.12 -10.10 -0.98
C TYR A 80 4.35 -11.55 -1.38
N THR A 81 5.58 -11.87 -1.76
CA THR A 81 6.06 -13.25 -2.01
C THR A 81 7.35 -13.50 -1.24
N GLY A 82 7.74 -14.76 -1.04
CA GLY A 82 8.95 -15.12 -0.27
C GLY A 82 8.74 -16.28 0.69
N GLN A 83 9.82 -16.78 1.30
CA GLN A 83 9.77 -17.78 2.38
C GLN A 83 10.29 -17.18 3.69
N GLY A 84 9.38 -16.94 4.64
CA GLY A 84 9.72 -16.38 5.94
C GLY A 84 9.77 -14.85 5.95
N ALA A 85 9.74 -14.27 7.16
CA ALA A 85 9.60 -12.82 7.36
C ALA A 85 10.79 -11.96 6.89
N ASN A 86 11.96 -12.57 6.65
CA ASN A 86 13.19 -11.84 6.36
C ASN A 86 13.47 -11.64 4.87
N ASP A 87 12.77 -12.35 3.98
CA ASP A 87 13.00 -12.35 2.53
C ASP A 87 11.69 -12.03 1.77
N LEU A 88 10.97 -10.98 2.18
CA LEU A 88 9.75 -10.58 1.48
C LEU A 88 10.10 -9.80 0.21
N GLN A 89 9.55 -10.22 -0.92
CA GLN A 89 9.52 -9.46 -2.15
C GLN A 89 8.14 -8.82 -2.31
N LEU A 90 8.09 -7.49 -2.35
CA LEU A 90 6.89 -6.72 -2.63
C LEU A 90 6.79 -6.40 -4.11
N LEU A 91 5.66 -6.75 -4.72
CA LEU A 91 5.15 -6.14 -5.93
C LEU A 91 4.03 -5.16 -5.54
N PHE A 92 4.31 -3.87 -5.69
CA PHE A 92 3.36 -2.78 -5.53
C PHE A 92 2.70 -2.50 -6.89
N GLU A 93 1.38 -2.60 -6.94
CA GLU A 93 0.59 -2.42 -8.17
C GLU A 93 -0.47 -1.33 -7.94
N ILE A 94 -0.49 -0.34 -8.82
CA ILE A 94 -1.58 0.63 -8.93
C ILE A 94 -2.37 0.29 -10.19
N ALA A 95 -3.69 0.20 -10.07
CA ALA A 95 -4.59 0.00 -11.21
C ALA A 95 -5.50 1.23 -11.35
N TYR A 96 -5.37 1.94 -12.47
CA TYR A 96 -6.20 3.08 -12.83
C TYR A 96 -7.35 2.64 -13.75
N PRO A 97 -8.60 3.03 -13.47
CA PRO A 97 -9.70 2.72 -14.37
C PRO A 97 -9.55 3.50 -15.68
N GLY A 98 -9.69 2.80 -16.80
CA GLY A 98 -9.61 3.37 -18.14
C GLY A 98 -10.74 2.88 -19.06
N PRO A 99 -10.85 3.41 -20.28
CA PRO A 99 -11.96 3.12 -21.20
C PRO A 99 -12.09 1.66 -21.63
N GLN A 100 -11.01 0.86 -21.51
CA GLN A 100 -10.97 -0.55 -21.91
C GLN A 100 -10.64 -1.48 -20.73
N GLY A 101 -10.86 -1.02 -19.50
CA GLY A 101 -10.47 -1.72 -18.28
C GLY A 101 -9.34 -1.00 -17.55
N TYR A 102 -8.68 -1.71 -16.64
CA TYR A 102 -7.64 -1.12 -15.81
C TYR A 102 -6.28 -1.03 -16.54
N GLU A 103 -5.62 0.10 -16.38
CA GLU A 103 -4.22 0.32 -16.73
C GLU A 103 -3.37 0.23 -15.47
N THR A 104 -2.35 -0.64 -15.49
CA THR A 104 -1.56 -0.94 -14.30
C THR A 104 -0.17 -0.34 -14.34
N VAL A 105 0.25 0.17 -13.19
CA VAL A 105 1.60 0.66 -12.92
C VAL A 105 2.19 -0.18 -11.80
N THR A 106 3.37 -0.76 -12.02
CA THR A 106 3.98 -1.73 -11.11
C THR A 106 5.36 -1.27 -10.65
N ALA A 107 5.69 -1.55 -9.40
CA ALA A 107 7.02 -1.36 -8.83
C ALA A 107 7.36 -2.53 -7.92
N GLU A 108 8.61 -2.98 -7.94
CA GLU A 108 9.07 -4.08 -7.10
C GLU A 108 10.10 -3.60 -6.09
N ALA A 109 10.14 -4.25 -4.93
CA ALA A 109 11.15 -4.01 -3.91
C ALA A 109 11.35 -5.21 -2.97
N PRO A 110 12.59 -5.52 -2.58
CA PRO A 110 12.83 -6.35 -1.40
C PRO A 110 12.43 -5.57 -0.14
N VAL A 111 11.77 -6.23 0.81
CA VAL A 111 11.27 -5.60 2.04
C VAL A 111 11.68 -6.47 3.23
N SER A 112 12.47 -5.90 4.15
CA SER A 112 12.75 -6.55 5.43
C SER A 112 11.53 -6.53 6.36
N ALA A 113 11.42 -7.51 7.27
CA ALA A 113 10.44 -7.51 8.35
C ALA A 113 10.38 -6.17 9.11
N ALA A 114 11.55 -5.58 9.40
CA ALA A 114 11.64 -4.30 10.09
C ALA A 114 11.08 -3.14 9.25
N SER A 115 11.36 -3.11 7.95
CA SER A 115 10.78 -2.13 7.04
C SER A 115 9.25 -2.27 6.96
N GLN A 116 8.76 -3.50 6.84
CA GLN A 116 7.32 -3.81 6.83
C GLN A 116 6.62 -3.42 8.14
N ALA A 117 7.25 -3.67 9.30
CA ALA A 117 6.69 -3.28 10.60
C ALA A 117 6.53 -1.76 10.72
N ARG A 118 7.51 -0.98 10.22
CA ARG A 118 7.42 0.49 10.19
C ARG A 118 6.30 0.97 9.29
N PHE A 119 6.10 0.32 8.14
CA PHE A 119 4.98 0.65 7.25
C PHE A 119 3.63 0.42 7.93
N ALA A 120 3.44 -0.75 8.56
CA ALA A 120 2.23 -1.07 9.30
C ALA A 120 1.99 -0.10 10.47
N ALA A 121 3.04 0.27 11.21
CA ALA A 121 2.96 1.27 12.28
C ALA A 121 2.56 2.65 11.75
N GLY A 122 3.09 3.09 10.60
CA GLY A 122 2.71 4.35 9.96
C GLY A 122 1.22 4.39 9.59
N LEU A 123 0.66 3.29 9.06
CA LEU A 123 -0.77 3.21 8.78
C LEU A 123 -1.63 3.27 10.04
N ARG A 124 -1.21 2.63 11.14
CA ARG A 124 -1.90 2.73 12.44
C ARG A 124 -1.85 4.16 12.99
N GLN A 125 -0.71 4.84 12.89
CA GLN A 125 -0.59 6.23 13.33
C GLN A 125 -1.55 7.14 12.55
N LEU A 126 -1.64 6.99 11.22
CA LEU A 126 -2.63 7.74 10.42
C LEU A 126 -4.07 7.48 10.85
N LEU A 127 -4.39 6.23 11.20
CA LEU A 127 -5.71 5.86 11.70
C LEU A 127 -6.05 6.56 13.03
N GLU A 128 -5.10 6.53 13.97
CA GLU A 128 -5.21 7.14 15.30
C GLU A 128 -5.33 8.66 15.22
N ASP A 129 -4.53 9.30 14.35
CA ASP A 129 -4.56 10.74 14.12
C ASP A 129 -5.79 11.18 13.31
N GLY A 130 -6.45 10.23 12.62
CA GLY A 130 -7.61 10.45 11.76
C GLY A 130 -7.31 11.18 10.44
N SER A 131 -6.10 11.73 10.29
CA SER A 131 -5.60 12.38 9.07
C SER A 131 -4.09 12.58 9.16
N GLY A 132 -3.44 12.83 8.03
CA GLY A 132 -2.02 13.19 8.01
C GLY A 132 -1.26 12.51 6.87
N THR A 133 0.07 12.46 7.01
CA THR A 133 0.92 11.78 6.05
C THR A 133 2.13 11.16 6.76
N PHE A 134 2.62 10.05 6.23
CA PHE A 134 3.94 9.53 6.55
C PHE A 134 4.67 9.10 5.29
N ASP A 135 5.99 9.17 5.35
CA ASP A 135 6.88 8.68 4.30
C ASP A 135 7.48 7.34 4.75
N TRP A 136 7.32 6.32 3.92
CA TRP A 136 7.97 5.03 4.08
C TRP A 136 9.16 4.93 3.15
N THR A 137 10.28 4.46 3.67
CA THR A 137 11.46 4.08 2.88
C THR A 137 11.61 2.57 2.93
N VAL A 138 11.74 1.97 1.77
CA VAL A 138 12.07 0.55 1.62
C VAL A 138 13.52 0.39 2.06
N ALA A 139 13.75 0.12 3.34
CA ALA A 139 15.08 -0.21 3.85
C ALA A 139 15.34 -1.72 3.74
N ASP A 140 16.48 -2.08 3.14
CA ASP A 140 17.08 -3.41 3.15
C ASP A 140 17.32 -3.92 4.59
#